data_AF-A0A6L2Q859-F1
#
_entry.id   AF-A0A6L2Q859-F1
#
_cell.length_a   1.000
_cell.length_b   1.000
_cell.length_c   1.000
_cell.angle_alpha   90.00
_cell.angle_beta   90.00
_cell.angle_gamma   90.00
#
_symmetry.space_group_name_H-M   'P 1'
#
loop_
_entity.id
_entity.type
_entity.pdbx_description
1 polymer ?
#
loop_
_entity_poly.entity_id
_entity_poly.type
_entity_poly.pdbx_seq_one_letter_code
_entity_poly.pdbx_strand_id
1 'polypeptide(L)' 'MAAHLQQCTKEEMRSVIRLLKAEGAKPTEIYTKMLAKHGTSCMSKAQSYEWVQMFKNGVQNVEDTPWPGQLSSIT' A
#
# COMPACT_ATOMS: atom_id res chain seq x y z
N MET A 1 0.26 -17.49 -24.13
CA MET A 1 -0.48 -16.26 -23.76
C MET A 1 0.10 -15.78 -22.43
N ALA A 2 1.01 -14.81 -22.47
CA ALA A 2 1.54 -14.21 -21.23
C ALA A 2 0.48 -13.22 -20.76
N ALA A 3 -0.22 -13.56 -19.68
CA ALA A 3 -1.13 -12.64 -19.02
C ALA A 3 -0.28 -11.44 -18.57
N HIS A 4 -0.43 -10.33 -19.29
CA HIS A 4 0.03 -9.04 -18.80
C HIS A 4 -0.79 -8.81 -17.54
N LEU A 5 -0.18 -8.92 -16.35
CA LEU A 5 -0.80 -8.58 -15.06
C LEU A 5 -0.97 -7.05 -15.03
N GLN A 6 -1.83 -6.55 -15.93
CA GLN A 6 -1.95 -5.16 -16.34
C GLN A 6 -2.67 -4.28 -15.30
N GLN A 7 -2.97 -4.83 -14.14
CA GLN A 7 -3.62 -4.11 -13.07
C GLN A 7 -2.96 -4.53 -11.77
N CYS A 8 -1.89 -3.83 -11.41
CA CYS A 8 -1.40 -3.83 -10.04
C CYS A 8 -2.44 -3.06 -9.23
N THR A 9 -3.39 -3.79 -8.65
CA THR A 9 -4.46 -3.19 -7.85
C THR A 9 -3.85 -2.53 -6.61
N LYS A 10 -4.50 -1.47 -6.10
CA LYS A 10 -4.04 -0.78 -4.88
C LYS A 10 -3.94 -1.76 -3.71
N GLU A 11 -4.78 -2.79 -3.71
CA GLU A 11 -4.82 -3.88 -2.72
C GLU A 11 -3.59 -4.78 -2.79
N GLU A 12 -3.12 -5.16 -3.99
CA GLU A 12 -1.88 -5.92 -4.15
C GLU A 12 -0.68 -5.14 -3.59
N MET A 13 -0.58 -3.85 -3.90
CA MET A 13 0.52 -3.02 -3.37
C MET A 13 0.49 -2.95 -1.84
N ARG A 14 -0.68 -2.77 -1.24
CA ARG A 14 -0.86 -2.77 0.23
C ARG A 14 -0.51 -4.13 0.84
N SER A 15 -0.86 -5.22 0.16
CA SER A 15 -0.50 -6.59 0.57
C SER A 15 1.02 -6.80 0.55
N VAL A 16 1.69 -6.30 -0.49
CA VAL A 16 3.16 -6.32 -0.60
C VAL A 16 3.80 -5.48 0.52
N ILE A 17 3.26 -4.30 0.81
CA ILE A 17 3.73 -3.45 1.93
C ILE A 17 3.60 -4.21 3.26
N ARG A 18 2.45 -4.85 3.51
CA ARG A 18 2.22 -5.64 4.72
C ARG A 18 3.21 -6.79 4.86
N LEU A 19 3.41 -7.55 3.78
CA LEU A 19 4.35 -8.67 3.73
C LEU A 19 5.78 -8.20 4.05
N LEU A 20 6.27 -7.19 3.32
CA LEU A 20 7.62 -6.68 3.52
C LEU A 20 7.80 -6.02 4.89
N LYS A 21 6.73 -5.44 5.45
CA LYS A 21 6.75 -4.91 6.82
C LYS A 21 6.84 -6.03 7.85
N ALA A 22 6.16 -7.16 7.65
CA ALA A 22 6.27 -8.35 8.50
C ALA A 22 7.67 -8.98 8.42
N GLU A 23 8.33 -8.90 7.26
CA GLU A 23 9.74 -9.26 7.09
C GLU A 23 10.71 -8.29 7.79
N GLY A 24 10.21 -7.15 8.32
CA GLY A 24 11.02 -6.16 9.02
C GLY A 24 11.73 -5.15 8.10
N ALA A 25 11.38 -5.10 6.81
CA ALA A 25 11.98 -4.17 5.86
C ALA A 25 11.71 -2.70 6.24
N LYS A 26 12.64 -1.81 5.89
CA LYS A 26 12.48 -0.38 6.13
C LYS A 26 11.48 0.21 5.13
N PRO A 27 10.70 1.25 5.49
CA PRO A 27 9.73 1.88 4.57
C PRO A 27 10.35 2.30 3.23
N THR A 28 11.60 2.78 3.26
CA THR A 28 12.38 3.15 2.07
C THR A 28 12.62 1.95 1.14
N GLU A 29 13.01 0.81 1.69
CA GLU A 29 13.28 -0.42 0.94
C GLU A 29 11.99 -1.01 0.36
N ILE A 30 10.89 -0.92 1.11
CA ILE A 30 9.56 -1.32 0.66
C ILE A 30 9.17 -0.53 -0.59
N TYR A 31 9.31 0.80 -0.55
CA TYR A 31 9.01 1.66 -1.69
C TYR A 31 9.89 1.34 -2.91
N THR A 32 11.20 1.17 -2.72
CA THR A 32 12.11 0.83 -3.82
C THR A 32 11.78 -0.53 -4.46
N LYS A 33 11.45 -1.55 -3.65
CA LYS A 33 11.03 -2.87 -4.13
C LYS A 33 9.71 -2.80 -4.90
N MET A 34 8.76 -2.01 -4.41
CA MET A 34 7.48 -1.78 -5.08
C MET A 34 7.67 -1.07 -6.41
N LEU A 35 8.48 0.00 -6.45
CA LEU A 35 8.80 0.76 -7.66
C LEU A 35 9.53 -0.11 -8.69
N ALA A 36 10.44 -0.99 -8.25
CA ALA A 36 11.14 -1.91 -9.14
C ALA A 36 10.19 -2.95 -9.79
N LYS A 37 9.14 -3.38 -9.09
CA LYS A 37 8.16 -4.36 -9.61
C LYS A 37 7.04 -3.72 -10.43
N HIS A 38 6.54 -2.56 -10.01
CA HIS A 38 5.32 -1.94 -10.54
C HIS A 38 5.58 -0.66 -11.34
N GLY A 39 6.82 -0.16 -11.36
CA GLY A 39 7.18 1.06 -12.07
C GLY A 39 6.39 2.28 -11.61
N THR A 40 6.03 3.13 -12.57
CA THR A 40 5.26 4.38 -12.35
C THR A 40 3.80 4.15 -11.97
N SER A 41 3.27 2.93 -12.11
CA SER A 41 1.94 2.58 -11.62
C SER A 41 1.89 2.37 -10.11
N CYS A 42 3.05 2.33 -9.43
CA CYS A 42 3.15 2.22 -7.99
C CYS A 42 2.51 3.42 -7.27
N MET A 43 1.90 3.17 -6.11
CA MET A 43 1.42 4.24 -5.22
C MET A 43 2.56 5.20 -4.85
N SER A 44 2.22 6.45 -4.58
CA SER A 44 3.20 7.47 -4.23
C SER A 44 4.00 7.09 -2.97
N LYS A 45 5.22 7.62 -2.87
CA LYS A 45 6.08 7.39 -1.69
C LYS A 45 5.36 7.77 -0.40
N ALA A 46 4.65 8.89 -0.37
CA ALA A 46 3.88 9.32 0.80
C ALA A 46 2.83 8.27 1.21
N GLN A 47 2.02 7.78 0.26
CA GLN A 47 1.03 6.73 0.53
C GLN A 47 1.68 5.44 1.04
N SER A 48 2.80 5.03 0.46
CA SER A 48 3.48 3.80 0.93
C SER A 48 3.95 3.92 2.39
N TYR A 49 4.40 5.10 2.81
CA TYR A 49 4.85 5.34 4.18
C TYR A 49 3.68 5.37 5.17
N GLU A 50 2.57 6.00 4.77
CA GLU A 50 1.33 6.01 5.53
C GLU A 50 0.84 4.58 5.80
N TRP A 51 0.80 3.72 4.77
CA TRP A 51 0.46 2.31 4.92
C TRP A 51 1.43 1.57 5.84
N VAL A 52 2.75 1.80 5.71
CA VAL A 52 3.73 1.21 6.62
C VAL A 52 3.50 1.62 8.08
N GLN A 53 3.09 2.88 8.33
CA GLN A 53 2.73 3.35 9.67
C GLN A 53 1.43 2.71 10.16
N MET A 54 0.40 2.60 9.31
CA MET A 54 -0.85 1.91 9.64
C MET A 54 -0.59 0.45 10.04
N PHE A 55 0.19 -0.28 9.25
CA PHE A 55 0.58 -1.67 9.58
C PHE A 55 1.42 -1.74 10.86
N LYS A 56 2.30 -0.76 11.12
CA LYS A 56 3.04 -0.66 12.38
C LYS A 56 2.11 -0.47 13.59
N ASN A 57 1.01 0.25 13.41
CA ASN A 57 0.00 0.49 14.44
C ASN A 57 -0.99 -0.69 14.59
N GLY A 58 -0.79 -1.79 13.86
CA GLY A 58 -1.61 -3.00 13.97
C GLY A 58 -2.82 -3.04 13.02
N VAL A 59 -2.94 -2.10 12.08
CA VAL A 59 -3.98 -2.16 11.04
C VAL A 59 -3.71 -3.38 10.16
N GLN A 60 -4.67 -4.30 10.06
CA GLN A 60 -4.56 -5.49 9.21
C GLN A 60 -5.39 -5.40 7.93
N ASN A 61 -6.27 -4.40 7.82
CA ASN A 61 -7.09 -4.24 6.64
C ASN A 61 -6.28 -3.69 5.47
N VAL A 62 -6.46 -4.31 4.31
CA VAL A 62 -5.88 -3.91 3.02
C VAL A 62 -6.85 -2.97 2.28
N GLU A 63 -8.11 -2.94 2.71
CA GLU A 63 -9.15 -2.05 2.21
C GLU A 63 -8.95 -0.62 2.76
N ASP A 64 -9.34 0.39 1.97
CA ASP A 64 -9.46 1.76 2.48
C ASP A 64 -10.55 1.76 3.55
N THR A 65 -10.19 1.60 4.82
CA THR A 65 -11.09 2.00 5.90
C THR A 65 -11.35 3.49 5.68
N PRO A 66 -12.62 3.93 5.51
CA PRO A 66 -12.91 5.34 5.35
C PRO A 66 -12.26 6.07 6.52
N TRP A 67 -11.38 7.00 6.17
CA TRP A 67 -10.65 7.79 7.15
C TRP A 67 -11.67 8.43 8.08
N PRO A 68 -11.50 8.40 9.43
CA PRO A 68 -12.50 8.92 10.35
C PRO A 68 -12.82 10.42 10.17
N GLY A 69 -12.08 11.14 9.32
CA GLY A 69 -12.35 12.51 8.92
C GLY A 69 -13.22 12.69 7.67
N GLN A 70 -13.76 11.62 7.07
CA GLN A 70 -14.64 11.69 5.89
C GLN A 70 -16.13 11.47 6.24
N LEU A 71 -16.55 11.87 7.44
CA LEU A 71 -17.95 11.98 7.84
C LEU A 71 -18.32 13.46 8.01
N SER A 72 -18.29 14.23 6.92
CA SER A 72 -18.80 15.61 6.92
C SER A 72 -19.37 16.00 5.56
N SER A 73 -20.43 15.31 5.11
CA SER A 73 -21.46 15.86 4.21
C SER A 73 -22.52 14.81 3.91
N ILE A 74 -23.31 14.42 4.91
CA ILE A 74 -24.69 13.98 4.68
C ILE A 74 -25.54 14.45 5.86
N THR A 75 -25.92 15.73 5.85
CA THR A 75 -27.18 16.23 6.40
C THR A 75 -27.54 17.49 5.63
#